data_AF-A0A0H5PXI1-F1
#
_entry.id   AF-A0A0H5PXI1-F1
#
_cell.length_a   1.000
_cell.length_b   1.000
_cell.length_c   1.000
_cell.angle_alpha   90.00
_cell.angle_beta   90.00
_cell.angle_gamma   90.00
#
_symmetry.space_group_name_H-M   'P 1'
#
loop_
_entity.id
_entity.type
_entity.pdbx_description
1 polymer ?
#
loop_
_entity_poly.entity_id
_entity_poly.type
_entity_poly.pdbx_seq_one_letter_code
_entity_poly.pdbx_strand_id
1 'polypeptide(L)'
;MVSVIYKVVEVAKILGFNERTIRRDISSMSEDVRAMSVECPTDVRHMSVTEYGLKWLADKHNITLDGLSSIDEERAEEQTEKTDASDNAIIVSLLEQLRQKDLQIAEKDKQLYEKDKQIEQLIEQGKNFQVLLQAQQVLSLPEPKQSFLKRLFGRKE
;
A
#
# COMPACT_ATOMS: atom_id res chain seq x y z
N MET A 1 -39.83 1.52 -21.88
CA MET A 1 -38.94 0.84 -20.92
C MET A 1 -38.21 1.93 -20.17
N VAL A 2 -38.38 1.99 -18.86
CA VAL A 2 -37.73 3.00 -18.02
C VAL A 2 -36.29 2.52 -17.81
N SER A 3 -35.34 3.07 -18.56
CA SER A 3 -33.92 2.87 -18.26
C SER A 3 -33.66 3.48 -16.89
N VAL A 4 -33.40 2.65 -15.88
CA VAL A 4 -33.03 3.18 -14.56
C VAL A 4 -31.61 3.75 -14.70
N ILE A 5 -31.52 5.07 -14.52
CA ILE A 5 -30.30 5.85 -14.70
C ILE A 5 -29.78 6.20 -13.31
N TYR A 6 -28.65 5.62 -12.92
CA TYR A 6 -28.02 5.86 -11.63
C TYR A 6 -26.97 6.97 -11.75
N LYS A 7 -26.88 7.86 -10.78
CA LYS A 7 -25.74 8.79 -10.70
C LYS A 7 -24.49 8.01 -10.29
N VAL A 8 -23.32 8.47 -10.72
CA VAL A 8 -22.03 7.87 -10.31
C VAL A 8 -21.88 7.78 -8.79
N VAL A 9 -22.41 8.76 -8.05
CA VAL A 9 -22.44 8.77 -6.59
C VAL A 9 -23.28 7.62 -6.02
N GLU A 10 -24.40 7.30 -6.65
CA GLU A 10 -25.29 6.22 -6.23
C GLU A 10 -24.66 4.86 -6.53
N VAL A 11 -24.06 4.70 -7.72
CA VAL A 11 -23.29 3.50 -8.09
C VAL A 11 -22.14 3.26 -7.11
N ALA A 12 -21.43 4.32 -6.73
CA ALA A 12 -20.35 4.25 -5.75
C ALA A 12 -20.84 3.75 -4.39
N LYS A 13 -22.02 4.20 -3.94
CA LYS A 13 -22.66 3.72 -2.70
C LYS A 13 -23.13 2.28 -2.81
N ILE A 14 -23.76 1.89 -3.92
CA ILE A 14 -24.28 0.53 -4.15
C ILE A 14 -23.13 -0.48 -4.14
N LEU A 15 -22.00 -0.14 -4.77
CA LEU A 15 -20.84 -1.03 -4.87
C LEU A 15 -19.84 -0.87 -3.71
N GLY A 16 -20.05 0.08 -2.79
CA GLY A 16 -19.15 0.30 -1.65
C GLY A 16 -17.78 0.89 -2.01
N PHE A 17 -17.65 1.57 -3.14
CA PHE A 17 -16.38 2.17 -3.60
C PHE A 17 -16.40 3.70 -3.58
N ASN A 18 -15.22 4.30 -3.70
CA ASN A 18 -15.09 5.73 -3.93
C ASN A 18 -15.53 6.08 -5.37
N GLU A 19 -16.21 7.20 -5.57
CA GLU A 19 -16.54 7.76 -6.88
C GLU A 19 -15.33 7.84 -7.82
N ARG A 20 -14.14 8.15 -7.28
CA ARG A 20 -12.90 8.18 -8.09
C ARG A 20 -12.57 6.82 -8.71
N THR A 21 -12.81 5.74 -7.96
CA THR A 21 -12.60 4.36 -8.43
C THR A 21 -13.59 4.05 -9.54
N ILE A 22 -14.87 4.33 -9.34
CA ILE A 22 -15.92 4.13 -10.34
C ILE A 22 -15.63 4.90 -11.64
N ARG A 23 -15.20 6.17 -11.55
CA ARG A 23 -14.83 6.99 -12.72
C ARG A 23 -13.63 6.43 -13.48
N ARG A 24 -12.61 5.94 -12.75
CA ARG A 24 -11.45 5.26 -13.35
C ARG A 24 -11.88 3.98 -14.06
N ASP A 25 -12.80 3.22 -13.46
CA ASP A 25 -13.28 1.97 -14.04
C ASP A 25 -14.13 2.21 -15.29
N ILE A 26 -14.98 3.23 -15.29
CA ILE A 26 -15.71 3.68 -16.48
C ILE A 26 -14.74 4.12 -17.60
N SER A 27 -13.66 4.80 -17.24
CA SER A 27 -12.63 5.21 -18.21
C SER A 27 -11.87 4.03 -18.80
N SER A 28 -11.77 2.92 -18.05
CA SER A 28 -11.15 1.68 -18.51
C SER A 28 -12.06 0.78 -19.36
N MET A 29 -13.35 1.10 -19.47
CA MET A 29 -14.26 0.37 -20.36
C MET A 29 -13.87 0.57 -21.83
N SER A 30 -14.09 -0.45 -22.65
CA SER A 30 -14.00 -0.31 -24.11
C SER A 30 -15.08 0.66 -24.61
N GLU A 31 -14.86 1.23 -25.80
CA GLU A 31 -15.75 2.27 -26.35
C GLU A 31 -17.19 1.76 -26.56
N ASP A 32 -17.34 0.52 -27.05
CA ASP A 32 -18.63 -0.15 -27.24
C ASP A 32 -19.37 -0.37 -25.90
N VAL A 33 -18.64 -0.81 -24.87
CA VAL A 33 -19.21 -1.04 -23.54
C VAL A 33 -19.61 0.28 -22.89
N ARG A 34 -18.80 1.32 -23.05
CA ARG A 34 -19.07 2.66 -22.52
C ARG A 34 -20.31 3.30 -23.17
N ALA A 35 -20.53 3.07 -24.47
CA ALA A 35 -21.73 3.54 -25.17
C ALA A 35 -23.03 2.92 -24.63
N MET A 36 -22.96 1.68 -24.14
CA MET A 36 -24.10 0.98 -23.52
C MET A 36 -24.22 1.24 -22.02
N SER A 37 -23.12 1.60 -21.36
CA SER A 37 -23.00 1.70 -19.91
C SER A 37 -23.20 3.11 -19.35
N VAL A 38 -23.00 4.15 -20.16
CA VAL A 38 -22.95 5.54 -19.70
C VAL A 38 -23.82 6.44 -20.57
N GLU A 39 -24.68 7.21 -19.92
CA GLU A 39 -25.40 8.31 -20.54
C GLU A 39 -24.70 9.65 -20.18
N CYS A 40 -24.73 10.57 -21.14
CA CYS A 40 -24.00 11.86 -21.07
C CYS A 40 -22.49 11.73 -20.75
N PRO A 41 -21.68 11.00 -21.56
CA PRO A 41 -20.27 10.76 -21.27
C PRO A 41 -19.40 12.03 -21.24
N THR A 42 -19.87 13.11 -21.87
CA THR A 42 -19.13 14.37 -22.03
C THR A 42 -19.21 15.27 -20.80
N ASP A 43 -20.26 15.14 -19.98
CA ASP A 43 -20.43 15.94 -18.75
C ASP A 43 -20.02 15.14 -17.52
N VAL A 44 -18.79 15.37 -17.06
CA VAL A 44 -18.21 14.70 -15.89
C VAL A 44 -19.04 14.94 -14.61
N ARG A 45 -19.78 16.05 -14.52
CA ARG A 45 -20.58 16.38 -13.32
C ARG A 45 -21.93 15.67 -13.29
N HIS A 46 -22.54 15.46 -14.44
CA HIS A 46 -23.87 14.85 -14.56
C HIS A 46 -23.84 13.45 -15.19
N MET A 47 -22.66 12.85 -15.31
CA MET A 47 -22.49 11.49 -15.82
C MET A 47 -23.37 10.50 -15.06
N SER A 48 -24.10 9.70 -15.82
CA SER A 48 -25.01 8.69 -15.28
C SER A 48 -24.77 7.33 -15.92
N VAL A 49 -25.03 6.29 -15.14
CA VAL A 49 -24.69 4.92 -15.46
C VAL A 49 -25.99 4.14 -15.64
N THR A 50 -26.07 3.38 -16.74
CA THR A 50 -27.21 2.51 -17.02
C THR A 50 -27.15 1.25 -16.14
N GLU A 51 -28.24 0.50 -16.08
CA GLU A 51 -28.27 -0.81 -15.42
C GLU A 51 -27.19 -1.77 -15.97
N TYR A 52 -26.95 -1.73 -17.27
CA TYR A 52 -25.87 -2.49 -17.91
C TYR A 52 -24.49 -2.07 -17.40
N GLY A 53 -24.25 -0.76 -17.26
CA GLY A 53 -22.99 -0.25 -16.71
C GLY A 53 -22.80 -0.60 -15.23
N LEU A 54 -23.88 -0.61 -14.44
CA LEU A 54 -23.85 -1.04 -13.05
C LEU A 54 -23.48 -2.52 -12.95
N LYS A 55 -24.10 -3.37 -13.78
CA LYS A 55 -23.79 -4.80 -13.84
C LYS A 55 -22.34 -5.04 -14.26
N TRP A 56 -21.85 -4.35 -15.29
CA TRP A 56 -20.45 -4.46 -15.70
C TRP A 56 -19.47 -4.05 -14.59
N LEU A 57 -19.78 -2.98 -13.86
CA LEU A 57 -18.96 -2.53 -12.73
C LEU A 57 -18.98 -3.56 -11.58
N ALA A 58 -20.12 -4.17 -11.32
CA ALA A 58 -20.26 -5.24 -10.33
C ALA A 58 -19.45 -6.48 -10.74
N ASP A 59 -19.57 -6.92 -11.99
CA ASP A 59 -18.81 -8.04 -12.56
C ASP A 59 -17.30 -7.79 -12.49
N LYS A 60 -16.85 -6.56 -12.81
CA LYS A 60 -15.44 -6.18 -12.73
C LYS A 60 -14.87 -6.29 -11.32
N HIS A 61 -15.69 -6.01 -10.31
CA HIS A 61 -15.32 -6.06 -8.90
C HIS A 61 -15.70 -7.40 -8.22
N ASN A 62 -16.21 -8.38 -8.98
CA ASN A 62 -16.75 -9.65 -8.48
C ASN A 62 -17.81 -9.45 -7.37
N ILE A 63 -18.64 -8.42 -7.50
CA ILE A 63 -19.75 -8.14 -6.58
C ILE A 63 -21.02 -8.75 -7.16
N THR A 64 -21.62 -9.71 -6.44
CA THR A 64 -22.92 -10.26 -6.81
C THR A 64 -24.02 -9.27 -6.40
N LEU A 65 -24.63 -8.58 -7.38
CA LEU A 65 -25.70 -7.61 -7.16
C LEU A 65 -26.95 -8.23 -6.48
N ASP A 66 -27.12 -9.55 -6.61
CA ASP A 66 -28.23 -10.37 -6.09
C ASP A 66 -28.30 -10.42 -4.55
N GLY A 67 -27.22 -9.99 -3.87
CA GLY A 67 -27.13 -9.93 -2.41
C GLY A 67 -27.59 -8.61 -1.77
N LEU A 68 -27.91 -7.58 -2.56
CA LEU A 68 -28.38 -6.29 -2.01
C LEU A 68 -29.91 -6.11 -2.02
N SER A 69 -30.65 -6.96 -2.72
CA SER A 69 -32.11 -6.88 -2.86
C SER A 69 -32.89 -7.96 -2.09
N SER A 70 -32.20 -8.84 -1.37
CA SER A 70 -32.81 -10.06 -0.82
C SER A 70 -32.62 -10.14 0.69
N ILE A 71 -33.05 -9.10 1.40
CA ILE A 71 -33.76 -9.34 2.66
C ILE A 71 -35.12 -9.86 2.20
N ASP A 72 -35.24 -11.19 2.11
CA ASP A 72 -36.48 -11.97 2.28
C ASP A 72 -36.21 -13.39 1.73
N GLU A 73 -36.03 -14.29 2.70
CA GLU A 73 -36.47 -15.69 2.80
C GLU A 73 -36.88 -16.46 1.52
N GLU A 74 -36.55 -17.76 1.49
CA GLU A 74 -37.10 -18.81 0.60
C GLU A 74 -36.25 -19.39 -0.56
N ARG A 75 -34.91 -19.48 -0.44
CA ARG A 75 -34.17 -20.38 -1.36
C ARG A 75 -32.97 -21.08 -0.73
N ALA A 76 -33.21 -21.81 0.36
CA ALA A 76 -32.16 -22.27 1.25
C ALA A 76 -31.79 -23.77 1.22
N GLU A 77 -32.20 -24.59 0.23
CA GLU A 77 -32.03 -26.06 0.42
C GLU A 77 -31.42 -26.89 -0.73
N GLU A 78 -31.18 -26.37 -1.94
CA GLU A 78 -30.57 -27.20 -3.01
C GLU A 78 -29.30 -26.64 -3.68
N GLN A 79 -28.87 -25.41 -3.33
CA GLN A 79 -27.63 -24.80 -3.88
C GLN A 79 -26.49 -24.63 -2.86
N THR A 80 -26.73 -24.96 -1.59
CA THR A 80 -25.78 -24.80 -0.49
C THR A 80 -24.56 -25.71 -0.64
N GLU A 81 -24.73 -27.00 -0.95
CA GLU A 81 -23.60 -27.96 -0.94
C GLU A 81 -22.48 -27.68 -1.97
N LYS A 82 -22.80 -27.16 -3.17
CA LYS A 82 -21.77 -26.84 -4.17
C LYS A 82 -21.08 -25.50 -3.90
N THR A 83 -21.82 -24.55 -3.35
CA THR A 83 -21.31 -23.21 -3.00
C THR A 83 -20.40 -23.30 -1.77
N ASP A 84 -20.80 -24.09 -0.77
CA ASP A 84 -19.99 -24.35 0.42
C ASP A 84 -18.67 -25.06 0.07
N ALA A 85 -18.68 -25.97 -0.91
CA ALA A 85 -17.45 -26.62 -1.37
C ALA A 85 -16.50 -25.67 -2.12
N SER A 86 -17.02 -24.77 -2.96
CA SER A 86 -16.21 -23.74 -3.61
C SER A 86 -15.68 -22.71 -2.62
N ASP A 87 -16.50 -22.33 -1.63
CA ASP A 87 -16.11 -21.37 -0.60
C ASP A 87 -15.03 -21.96 0.32
N ASN A 88 -15.15 -23.23 0.69
CA ASN A 88 -14.10 -23.95 1.42
C ASN A 88 -12.80 -24.04 0.61
N ALA A 89 -12.85 -24.26 -0.70
CA ALA A 89 -11.66 -24.26 -1.55
C ALA A 89 -11.01 -22.87 -1.63
N ILE A 90 -11.80 -21.81 -1.70
CA ILE A 90 -11.34 -20.41 -1.68
C ILE A 90 -10.68 -20.10 -0.32
N ILE A 91 -11.31 -20.48 0.79
CA ILE A 91 -10.76 -20.29 2.14
C ILE A 91 -9.41 -20.99 2.28
N VAL A 92 -9.28 -22.23 1.81
CA VAL A 92 -8.00 -22.96 1.82
C VAL A 92 -6.93 -22.25 0.97
N SER A 93 -7.30 -21.76 -0.22
CA SER A 93 -6.37 -20.99 -1.06
C SER A 93 -5.89 -19.71 -0.39
N LEU A 94 -6.80 -18.98 0.26
CA LEU A 94 -6.48 -17.75 0.99
C LEU A 94 -5.59 -18.02 2.21
N LEU A 95 -5.86 -19.10 2.96
CA LEU A 95 -5.02 -19.51 4.09
C LEU A 95 -3.60 -19.88 3.65
N GLU A 96 -3.46 -20.59 2.53
CA GLU A 96 -2.15 -20.94 1.97
C GLU A 96 -1.41 -19.68 1.50
N GLN A 97 -2.10 -18.74 0.85
CA GLN A 97 -1.51 -17.44 0.49
C GLN A 97 -1.05 -16.65 1.72
N LEU A 98 -1.81 -16.69 2.82
CA LEU A 98 -1.45 -16.02 4.06
C LEU A 98 -0.19 -16.63 4.66
N ARG A 99 -0.12 -17.96 4.74
CA ARG A 99 1.06 -18.71 5.19
C ARG A 99 2.30 -18.37 4.36
N GLN A 100 2.17 -18.29 3.03
CA GLN A 100 3.28 -17.92 2.15
C GLN A 100 3.74 -16.48 2.39
N LYS A 101 2.82 -15.55 2.64
CA LYS A 101 3.17 -14.16 2.98
C LYS A 101 3.88 -14.07 4.33
N ASP A 102 3.43 -14.81 5.34
CA ASP A 102 4.09 -14.84 6.65
C ASP A 102 5.53 -15.35 6.55
N LEU A 103 5.77 -16.40 5.75
CA LEU A 103 7.13 -16.88 5.47
C LEU A 103 7.99 -15.83 4.76
N GLN A 104 7.43 -15.11 3.79
CA GLN A 104 8.15 -14.04 3.09
C GLN A 104 8.47 -12.85 4.00
N ILE A 105 7.59 -12.53 4.97
CA ILE A 105 7.83 -11.48 5.95
C ILE A 105 8.99 -11.90 6.85
N ALA A 106 8.95 -13.11 7.42
CA ALA A 106 10.01 -13.63 8.28
C ALA A 106 11.40 -13.64 7.60
N GLU A 107 11.45 -14.01 6.31
CA GLU A 107 12.69 -13.98 5.54
C GLU A 107 13.18 -12.54 5.29
N LYS A 108 12.29 -11.60 4.96
CA LYS A 108 12.68 -10.19 4.81
C LYS A 108 13.18 -9.59 6.13
N ASP A 109 12.56 -9.93 7.26
CA ASP A 109 12.98 -9.48 8.58
C ASP A 109 14.38 -9.99 8.92
N LYS A 110 14.70 -11.24 8.58
CA LYS A 110 16.05 -11.78 8.73
C LYS A 110 17.07 -11.02 7.88
N GLN A 111 16.73 -10.72 6.63
CA GLN A 111 17.61 -9.94 5.74
C GLN A 111 17.81 -8.50 6.24
N LEU A 112 16.77 -7.87 6.79
CA LEU A 112 16.88 -6.55 7.42
C LEU A 112 17.82 -6.60 8.62
N TYR A 113 17.66 -7.60 9.50
CA TYR A 113 18.53 -7.80 10.65
C TYR A 113 20.01 -7.95 10.25
N GLU A 114 20.30 -8.75 9.22
CA GLU A 114 21.67 -8.91 8.72
C GLU A 114 22.25 -7.61 8.14
N LYS A 115 21.43 -6.81 7.44
CA LYS A 115 21.84 -5.50 6.92
C LYS A 115 22.08 -4.48 8.01
N ASP A 116 21.22 -4.42 9.03
CA ASP A 116 21.40 -3.53 10.17
C ASP A 116 22.71 -3.83 10.91
N LYS A 117 23.05 -5.11 11.06
CA LYS A 117 24.35 -5.52 11.61
C LYS A 117 25.54 -5.03 10.76
N GLN A 118 25.44 -5.08 9.43
CA GLN A 118 26.49 -4.55 8.55
C GLN A 118 26.61 -3.02 8.66
N ILE A 119 25.47 -2.32 8.75
CA ILE A 119 25.42 -0.87 8.95
C ILE A 119 26.10 -0.50 10.27
N GLU A 120 25.80 -1.23 11.36
CA GLU A 120 26.40 -0.99 12.67
C GLU A 120 27.93 -1.16 12.63
N GLN A 121 28.43 -2.21 11.97
CA GLN A 121 29.87 -2.40 11.77
C GLN A 121 30.53 -1.26 10.99
N LEU A 122 29.88 -0.77 9.93
CA LEU A 122 30.39 0.36 9.14
C LEU A 122 30.38 1.66 9.93
N ILE A 123 29.33 1.91 10.72
CA ILE A 123 29.25 3.06 11.63
C ILE A 123 30.40 3.02 12.64
N GLU A 124 30.67 1.86 13.23
CA GLU A 124 31.75 1.70 14.20
C GLU A 124 33.13 1.91 13.57
N GLN A 125 33.37 1.39 12.36
CA GLN A 125 34.58 1.70 11.59
C GLN A 125 34.72 3.20 11.31
N GLY A 126 33.63 3.86 10.90
CA GLY A 126 33.62 5.31 10.65
C GLY A 126 34.00 6.13 11.89
N LYS A 127 33.46 5.76 13.07
CA LYS A 127 33.84 6.38 14.35
C LYS A 127 35.31 6.15 14.68
N ASN A 128 35.82 4.94 14.50
CA ASN A 128 37.22 4.61 14.74
C ASN A 128 38.17 5.46 13.88
N PHE A 129 37.86 5.62 12.59
CA PHE A 129 38.65 6.49 11.72
C PHE A 129 38.57 7.97 12.13
N GLN A 130 37.40 8.44 12.55
CA GLN A 130 37.23 9.80 13.03
C GLN A 130 38.09 10.08 14.27
N VAL A 131 38.14 9.15 15.23
CA VAL A 131 39.01 9.24 16.41
C VAL A 131 40.49 9.28 16.03
N LEU A 132 40.93 8.41 15.10
CA LEU A 132 42.32 8.39 14.63
C LEU A 132 42.72 9.70 13.95
N LEU A 133 41.84 10.23 13.08
CA LEU A 133 42.06 11.52 12.43
C LEU A 133 42.16 12.66 13.45
N GLN A 134 41.28 12.66 14.45
CA GLN A 134 41.33 13.66 15.53
C GLN A 134 42.63 13.57 16.33
N ALA A 135 43.08 12.37 16.68
CA ALA A 135 44.35 12.15 17.38
C ALA A 135 45.55 12.69 16.57
N GLN A 136 45.59 12.43 15.25
CA GLN A 136 46.64 12.95 14.37
C GLN A 136 46.58 14.47 14.23
N GLN A 137 45.38 15.06 14.14
CA GLN A 137 45.22 16.52 14.14
C GLN A 137 45.78 17.14 15.42
N VAL A 138 45.50 16.56 16.59
CA VAL A 138 46.04 17.05 17.87
C VAL A 138 47.56 16.95 17.92
N LEU A 139 48.15 15.86 17.42
CA LEU A 139 49.61 15.68 17.38
C LEU A 139 50.32 16.62 16.40
N SER A 140 49.63 17.03 15.33
CA SER A 140 50.17 17.98 14.33
C SER A 140 50.00 19.44 14.73
N LEU A 141 49.31 19.73 15.84
CA LEU A 141 49.28 21.08 16.39
C LEU A 141 50.66 21.44 16.98
N PRO A 142 51.19 22.64 16.68
CA PRO A 142 52.42 23.10 17.31
C PRO A 142 52.23 23.16 18.82
N GLU A 143 53.30 22.88 19.58
CA GLU A 143 53.23 22.85 21.04
C GLU A 143 52.52 24.10 21.59
N PRO A 144 51.59 23.93 22.54
CA PRO A 144 50.85 25.04 23.10
C PRO A 144 51.84 26.05 23.66
N LYS A 145 51.73 27.31 23.20
CA LYS A 145 52.66 28.38 23.58
C LYS A 145 52.74 28.45 25.10
N GLN A 146 53.95 28.30 25.64
CA GLN A 146 54.17 28.48 27.07
C GLN A 146 53.61 29.82 27.54
N SER A 147 52.85 29.79 28.64
CA SER A 147 52.29 30.98 29.27
C SER A 147 53.36 32.06 29.40
N PHE A 148 53.00 33.30 29.04
CA PHE A 148 53.90 34.46 29.14
C PHE A 148 54.54 34.55 30.53
N LEU A 149 53.83 34.17 31.60
CA LEU A 149 54.36 34.14 32.96
C LEU A 149 55.44 33.07 33.16
N LYS A 150 55.25 31.85 32.62
CA LYS A 150 56.32 30.82 32.64
C LYS A 150 57.53 31.25 31.81
N ARG A 151 57.30 32.01 30.73
CA ARG A 151 58.38 32.52 29.87
C ARG A 151 59.14 33.69 30.52
N LEU A 152 58.47 34.53 31.32
CA LEU A 152 59.06 35.66 32.04
C LEU A 152 59.72 35.28 33.36
N PHE A 153 59.17 34.29 34.08
CA PHE A 153 59.59 33.95 35.44
C PHE A 153 60.18 32.54 35.58
N GLY A 154 60.26 31.76 34.50
CA GLY A 154 60.74 30.37 34.51
C GLY A 154 62.26 30.19 34.31
N ARG A 155 63.08 31.20 34.59
CA ARG A 155 64.55 31.05 34.50
C ARG A 155 65.02 30.06 35.58
N LYS A 156 65.75 29.03 35.14
CA LYS A 156 66.34 27.93 35.92
C LYS A 156 67.42 28.42 36.88
N GLU A 157 67.45 27.83 38.08
CA GLU A 157 68.71 27.34 38.67
C GLU A 157 69.13 26.05 37.97
#